data_AF-A0A3E1ELL2-F1
#
_entry.id   AF-A0A3E1ELL2-F1
#
_cell.length_a   1.000
_cell.length_b   1.000
_cell.length_c   1.000
_cell.angle_alpha   90.00
_cell.angle_beta   90.00
_cell.angle_gamma   90.00
#
_symmetry.space_group_name_H-M   'P 1'
#
loop_
_entity.id
_entity.type
_entity.pdbx_description
1 polymer ?
#
loop_
_entity_poly.entity_id
_entity_poly.type
_entity_poly.pdbx_seq_one_letter_code
_entity_poly.pdbx_strand_id
1 'polypeptide(L)'
;MSASAETHVVVCPRFVAPLDPGFQPAALWNRAVVASAEARGAVPLVIALEGEGGRVTRYESVMAAVPGEEDMRYAERLLKMLLWARGGWRVLVAGPAGVAEALAAAYAPGGARAFDAESMRKAYGKPLVIEGVALEAIPETRENVRPLGGHLDGCRIGFDLGASDFKLAAVEGGEVVWAHEIPWDPKNQADPDYHYQHLAEGLRTAASHLPRVDAIGGSSAGIIVDKQFMVASLLRSI
;
A
#
# COMPACT_ATOMS: atom_id res chain seq x y z
N MET A 1 -12.28 23.32 37.33
CA MET A 1 -11.71 22.36 36.38
C MET A 1 -12.80 22.03 35.39
N SER A 2 -12.79 22.70 34.23
CA SER A 2 -13.73 22.42 33.14
C SER A 2 -13.24 21.16 32.44
N ALA A 3 -14.00 20.06 32.52
CA ALA A 3 -13.77 18.92 31.66
C ALA A 3 -13.97 19.41 30.22
N SER A 4 -12.90 19.45 29.44
CA SER A 4 -13.01 19.66 27.99
C SER A 4 -13.89 18.54 27.44
N ALA A 5 -15.07 18.90 26.94
CA ALA A 5 -15.90 17.95 26.23
C ALA A 5 -15.10 17.42 25.03
N GLU A 6 -14.66 16.16 25.11
CA GLU A 6 -14.08 15.43 23.99
C GLU A 6 -15.09 15.48 22.84
N THR A 7 -14.81 16.35 21.88
CA THR A 7 -15.69 16.52 20.73
C THR A 7 -15.23 15.49 19.73
N HIS A 8 -15.86 14.31 19.75
CA HIS A 8 -15.62 13.31 18.71
C HIS A 8 -16.18 13.83 17.37
N VAL A 9 -15.34 13.93 16.35
CA VAL A 9 -15.71 14.18 14.95
C VAL A 9 -16.53 12.99 14.47
N VAL A 10 -17.83 13.26 14.33
CA VAL A 10 -18.81 12.37 13.73
C VAL A 10 -19.28 12.99 12.41
N VAL A 11 -19.23 12.22 11.33
CA VAL A 11 -19.73 12.61 10.02
C VAL A 11 -21.04 11.89 9.70
N CYS A 12 -21.97 12.63 9.11
CA CYS A 12 -23.23 12.09 8.59
C CYS A 12 -23.11 11.98 7.06
N PRO A 13 -22.89 10.77 6.49
CA PRO A 13 -22.84 10.60 5.05
C PRO A 13 -24.22 10.83 4.42
N ARG A 14 -24.25 11.37 3.20
CA ARG A 14 -25.50 11.53 2.41
C ARG A 14 -26.24 10.20 2.20
N PHE A 15 -25.49 9.12 2.06
CA PHE A 15 -26.00 7.77 1.93
C PHE A 15 -25.49 6.96 3.11
N VAL A 16 -26.39 6.54 4.00
CA VAL A 16 -26.07 5.73 5.17
C VAL A 16 -25.92 4.27 4.73
N ALA A 17 -24.89 3.59 5.23
CA ALA A 17 -24.70 2.17 4.96
C ALA A 17 -25.79 1.36 5.68
N PRO A 18 -26.68 0.64 4.97
CA PRO A 18 -27.83 -0.01 5.60
C PRO A 18 -27.45 -1.16 6.54
N LEU A 19 -26.27 -1.77 6.33
CA LEU A 19 -25.75 -2.87 7.14
C LEU A 19 -24.85 -2.42 8.30
N ASP A 20 -24.38 -1.17 8.27
CA ASP A 20 -23.60 -0.56 9.35
C ASP A 20 -23.95 0.94 9.43
N PRO A 21 -25.08 1.28 10.08
CA PRO A 21 -25.51 2.68 10.19
C PRO A 21 -24.51 3.58 10.94
N GLY A 22 -23.61 2.99 11.73
CA GLY A 22 -22.54 3.70 12.45
C GLY A 22 -21.29 3.93 11.62
N PHE A 23 -21.22 3.39 10.40
CA PHE A 23 -20.05 3.48 9.54
C PHE A 23 -19.66 4.94 9.29
N GLN A 24 -18.39 5.25 9.55
CA GLN A 24 -17.79 6.56 9.31
C GLN A 24 -16.88 6.46 8.09
N PRO A 25 -17.28 6.97 6.90
CA PRO A 25 -16.44 6.88 5.71
C PRO A 25 -15.13 7.64 5.92
N ALA A 26 -13.99 6.96 5.79
CA ALA A 26 -12.68 7.53 6.07
C ALA A 26 -12.43 8.84 5.31
N ALA A 27 -12.86 8.93 4.05
CA ALA A 27 -12.73 10.15 3.24
C ALA A 27 -13.52 11.35 3.82
N LEU A 28 -14.71 11.11 4.39
CA LEU A 28 -15.50 12.16 5.04
C LEU A 28 -14.92 12.52 6.40
N TRP A 29 -14.56 11.51 7.20
CA TRP A 29 -13.98 11.71 8.53
C TRP A 29 -12.65 12.48 8.44
N ASN A 30 -11.75 12.10 7.54
CA ASN A 30 -10.49 12.81 7.29
C ASN A 30 -10.71 14.29 6.95
N ARG A 31 -11.68 14.61 6.08
CA ARG A 31 -12.02 16.00 5.75
C ARG A 31 -12.55 16.76 6.96
N ALA A 32 -13.37 16.13 7.78
CA ALA A 32 -13.94 16.77 8.97
C ALA A 32 -12.87 17.05 10.04
N VAL A 33 -11.92 16.13 10.27
CA VAL A 33 -10.80 16.37 11.19
C VAL A 33 -9.92 17.52 10.70
N VAL A 34 -9.58 17.54 9.40
CA VAL A 34 -8.81 18.64 8.80
C VAL A 34 -9.53 19.97 8.94
N ALA A 35 -10.83 20.04 8.62
CA ALA A 35 -11.62 21.26 8.77
C ALA A 35 -11.72 21.73 10.24
N SER A 36 -11.83 20.78 11.19
CA SER A 36 -11.81 21.07 12.62
C SER A 36 -10.46 21.62 13.08
N ALA A 37 -9.35 21.07 12.56
CA ALA A 37 -8.02 21.61 12.81
C ALA A 37 -7.86 23.03 12.26
N GLU A 38 -8.30 23.29 11.03
CA GLU A 38 -8.24 24.62 10.39
C GLU A 38 -8.98 25.67 11.22
N ALA A 39 -10.20 25.35 11.68
CA ALA A 39 -11.00 26.22 12.53
C ALA A 39 -10.33 26.55 13.89
N ARG A 40 -9.39 25.71 14.35
CA ARG A 40 -8.62 25.89 15.60
C ARG A 40 -7.24 26.50 15.39
N GLY A 41 -6.89 26.89 14.16
CA GLY A 41 -5.55 27.38 13.82
C GLY A 41 -4.60 26.22 13.50
N ALA A 42 -4.80 25.60 12.35
CA ALA A 42 -3.96 24.49 11.90
C ALA A 42 -2.55 24.95 11.53
N VAL A 43 -1.61 24.02 11.67
CA VAL A 43 -0.22 24.10 11.22
C VAL A 43 0.08 22.95 10.26
N PRO A 44 1.16 23.04 9.45
CA PRO A 44 1.50 21.98 8.51
C PRO A 44 1.73 20.63 9.19
N LEU A 45 1.25 19.56 8.54
CA LEU A 45 1.66 18.17 8.78
C LEU A 45 2.12 17.58 7.45
N VAL A 46 3.41 17.31 7.34
CA VAL A 46 4.01 16.73 6.13
C VAL A 46 4.65 15.40 6.46
N ILE A 47 4.33 14.38 5.68
CA ILE A 47 4.88 13.03 5.81
C ILE A 47 5.56 12.66 4.49
N ALA A 48 6.85 12.37 4.55
CA ALA A 48 7.60 11.80 3.43
C ALA A 48 7.95 10.33 3.69
N LEU A 49 7.82 9.51 2.65
CA LEU A 49 8.18 8.10 2.66
C LEU A 49 9.33 7.84 1.68
N GLU A 50 10.41 7.25 2.16
CA GLU A 50 11.50 6.74 1.33
C GLU A 50 11.30 5.25 1.07
N GLY A 51 11.32 4.87 -0.21
CA GLY A 51 11.18 3.51 -0.69
C GLY A 51 12.39 3.02 -1.50
N GLU A 52 12.13 2.10 -2.41
CA GLU A 52 13.10 1.43 -3.26
C GLU A 52 13.75 2.39 -4.27
N GLY A 53 15.03 2.14 -4.63
CA GLY A 53 15.74 2.94 -5.62
C GLY A 53 15.83 4.44 -5.29
N GLY A 54 15.75 4.80 -3.99
CA GLY A 54 15.70 6.19 -3.55
C GLY A 54 14.39 6.91 -3.84
N ARG A 55 13.32 6.22 -4.21
CA ARG A 55 12.01 6.85 -4.41
C ARG A 55 11.57 7.57 -3.13
N VAL A 56 11.09 8.79 -3.27
CA VAL A 56 10.51 9.58 -2.17
C VAL A 56 9.10 10.00 -2.56
N THR A 57 8.12 9.75 -1.70
CA THR A 57 6.77 10.31 -1.86
C THR A 57 6.48 11.27 -0.70
N ARG A 58 6.06 12.48 -1.02
CA ARG A 58 5.64 13.49 -0.03
C ARG A 58 4.11 13.55 0.04
N TYR A 59 3.55 13.72 1.23
CA TYR A 59 2.13 13.98 1.44
C TYR A 59 1.98 15.17 2.39
N GLU A 60 1.22 16.17 1.96
CA GLU A 60 0.97 17.39 2.72
C GLU A 60 -0.46 17.39 3.24
N SER A 61 -0.59 17.75 4.50
CA SER A 61 -1.86 17.97 5.19
C SER A 61 -1.66 19.06 6.25
N VAL A 62 -2.68 19.28 7.07
CA VAL A 62 -2.65 20.19 8.20
C VAL A 62 -3.23 19.52 9.44
N MET A 63 -2.86 20.03 10.61
CA MET A 63 -3.27 19.53 11.92
C MET A 63 -3.29 20.69 12.92
N ALA A 64 -4.05 20.60 14.01
CA ALA A 64 -4.01 21.63 15.05
C ALA A 64 -2.62 21.75 15.69
N ALA A 65 -2.21 22.98 16.03
CA ALA A 65 -0.91 23.25 16.67
C ALA A 65 -0.72 22.50 18.00
N VAL A 66 -1.82 22.28 18.73
CA VAL A 66 -1.89 21.42 19.91
C VAL A 66 -2.84 20.27 19.56
N PRO A 67 -2.31 19.12 19.10
CA PRO A 67 -3.14 18.00 18.65
C PRO A 67 -3.97 17.40 19.79
N GLY A 68 -5.26 17.19 19.55
CA GLY A 68 -6.12 16.34 20.39
C GLY A 68 -6.06 14.88 19.98
N GLU A 69 -6.85 14.03 20.62
CA GLU A 69 -6.88 12.58 20.32
C GLU A 69 -7.25 12.29 18.85
N GLU A 70 -8.18 13.03 18.28
CA GLU A 70 -8.63 12.82 16.90
C GLU A 70 -7.61 13.27 15.86
N ASP A 71 -6.89 14.35 16.16
CA ASP A 71 -5.75 14.79 15.37
C ASP A 71 -4.70 13.67 15.35
N MET A 72 -4.34 13.13 16.52
CA MET A 72 -3.37 12.03 16.64
C MET A 72 -3.83 10.77 15.91
N ARG A 73 -5.11 10.41 16.03
CA ARG A 73 -5.72 9.31 15.28
C ARG A 73 -5.67 9.56 13.78
N TYR A 74 -5.89 10.79 13.34
CA TYR A 74 -5.80 11.17 11.93
C TYR A 74 -4.37 10.99 11.39
N ALA A 75 -3.34 11.51 12.09
CA ALA A 75 -1.94 11.30 11.68
C ALA A 75 -1.56 9.82 11.62
N GLU A 76 -1.98 9.03 12.61
CA GLU A 76 -1.73 7.58 12.64
C GLU A 76 -2.37 6.88 11.44
N ARG A 77 -3.65 7.14 11.18
CA ARG A 77 -4.39 6.52 10.07
C ARG A 77 -3.87 6.98 8.71
N LEU A 78 -3.48 8.25 8.61
CA LEU A 78 -2.84 8.79 7.42
C LEU A 78 -1.52 8.06 7.15
N LEU A 79 -0.65 7.93 8.14
CA LEU A 79 0.61 7.20 7.96
C LEU A 79 0.36 5.74 7.56
N LYS A 80 -0.59 5.05 8.21
CA LYS A 80 -0.97 3.68 7.84
C LYS A 80 -1.39 3.61 6.38
N MET A 81 -2.32 4.47 5.97
CA MET A 81 -2.77 4.52 4.57
C MET A 81 -1.60 4.77 3.61
N LEU A 82 -0.72 5.72 3.93
CA LEU A 82 0.43 6.05 3.07
C LEU A 82 1.40 4.86 2.95
N LEU A 83 1.71 4.16 4.05
CA LEU A 83 2.59 2.98 4.02
C LEU A 83 1.99 1.86 3.16
N TRP A 84 0.68 1.60 3.26
CA TRP A 84 0.04 0.54 2.47
C TRP A 84 -0.21 0.93 1.00
N ALA A 85 -0.45 2.20 0.71
CA ALA A 85 -0.72 2.67 -0.65
C ALA A 85 0.56 2.98 -1.44
N ARG A 86 1.60 3.47 -0.77
CA ARG A 86 2.84 3.93 -1.41
C ARG A 86 4.04 3.07 -1.05
N GLY A 87 4.09 2.52 0.16
CA GLY A 87 5.25 1.79 0.68
C GLY A 87 6.36 2.74 1.16
N GLY A 88 7.16 2.26 2.11
CA GLY A 88 8.39 2.91 2.54
C GLY A 88 8.98 2.22 3.76
N TRP A 89 10.29 2.38 3.96
CA TRP A 89 10.99 1.92 5.16
C TRP A 89 11.45 3.07 6.05
N ARG A 90 11.55 4.29 5.51
CA ARG A 90 11.88 5.49 6.28
C ARG A 90 10.79 6.52 6.11
N VAL A 91 10.34 7.07 7.23
CA VAL A 91 9.26 8.03 7.34
C VAL A 91 9.81 9.29 7.98
N LEU A 92 9.73 10.41 7.29
CA LEU A 92 10.06 11.72 7.84
C LEU A 92 8.77 12.48 8.10
N VAL A 93 8.61 12.99 9.32
CA VAL A 93 7.41 13.68 9.77
C VAL A 93 7.78 15.10 10.19
N ALA A 94 7.20 16.10 9.53
CA ALA A 94 7.23 17.48 9.98
C ALA A 94 5.83 17.89 10.42
N GLY A 95 5.67 18.32 11.66
CA GLY A 95 4.37 18.69 12.22
C GLY A 95 4.46 19.13 13.67
N PRO A 96 3.31 19.23 14.37
CA PRO A 96 3.27 19.56 15.79
C PRO A 96 4.18 18.66 16.65
N ALA A 97 4.68 19.22 17.75
CA ALA A 97 5.54 18.49 18.68
C ALA A 97 4.85 17.24 19.24
N GLY A 98 5.58 16.13 19.34
CA GLY A 98 5.06 14.86 19.87
C GLY A 98 4.39 13.95 18.82
N VAL A 99 4.07 14.46 17.62
CA VAL A 99 3.41 13.65 16.58
C VAL A 99 4.34 12.55 16.08
N ALA A 100 5.58 12.88 15.72
CA ALA A 100 6.54 11.91 15.21
C ALA A 100 6.87 10.84 16.26
N GLU A 101 7.04 11.23 17.51
CA GLU A 101 7.32 10.33 18.63
C GLU A 101 6.17 9.38 18.90
N ALA A 102 4.93 9.87 18.87
CA ALA A 102 3.74 9.03 19.05
C ALA A 102 3.57 8.03 17.90
N LEU A 103 3.85 8.45 16.66
CA LEU A 103 3.87 7.55 15.51
C LEU A 103 4.98 6.50 15.65
N ALA A 104 6.20 6.91 15.99
CA ALA A 104 7.31 5.99 16.24
C ALA A 104 6.97 4.96 17.31
N ALA A 105 6.35 5.38 18.43
CA ALA A 105 5.90 4.49 19.49
C ALA A 105 4.81 3.52 19.02
N ALA A 106 3.85 3.98 18.20
CA ALA A 106 2.79 3.13 17.67
C ALA A 106 3.35 2.02 16.75
N TYR A 107 4.39 2.31 15.96
CA TYR A 107 5.02 1.38 15.02
C TYR A 107 6.21 0.61 15.62
N ALA A 108 6.59 0.87 16.87
CA ALA A 108 7.62 0.12 17.57
C ALA A 108 7.20 -1.34 17.82
N PRO A 109 8.15 -2.26 18.12
CA PRO A 109 7.83 -3.62 18.55
C PRO A 109 6.85 -3.63 19.74
N GLY A 110 5.74 -4.37 19.61
CA GLY A 110 4.68 -4.43 20.62
C GLY A 110 3.68 -3.25 20.57
N GLY A 111 3.92 -2.24 19.74
CA GLY A 111 2.99 -1.13 19.50
C GLY A 111 1.76 -1.54 18.70
N ALA A 112 0.76 -0.65 18.65
CA ALA A 112 -0.52 -0.87 17.96
C ALA A 112 -0.40 -1.10 16.44
N ARG A 113 0.78 -0.78 15.87
CA ARG A 113 1.13 -0.92 14.45
C ARG A 113 2.32 -1.84 14.21
N ALA A 114 2.66 -2.69 15.17
CA ALA A 114 3.76 -3.65 15.02
C ALA A 114 3.61 -4.55 13.78
N PHE A 115 2.38 -4.96 13.42
CA PHE A 115 2.11 -5.72 12.20
C PHE A 115 2.46 -4.94 10.93
N ASP A 116 2.06 -3.66 10.88
CA ASP A 116 2.32 -2.79 9.74
C ASP A 116 3.84 -2.55 9.59
N ALA A 117 4.53 -2.27 10.70
CA ALA A 117 5.99 -2.09 10.74
C ALA A 117 6.76 -3.34 10.28
N GLU A 118 6.36 -4.52 10.77
CA GLU A 118 6.98 -5.79 10.37
C GLU A 118 6.73 -6.11 8.89
N SER A 119 5.57 -5.75 8.36
CA SER A 119 5.27 -5.91 6.94
C SER A 119 6.18 -5.04 6.06
N MET A 120 6.38 -3.77 6.43
CA MET A 120 7.33 -2.88 5.74
C MET A 120 8.77 -3.38 5.90
N ARG A 121 9.13 -3.92 7.07
CA ARG A 121 10.45 -4.49 7.30
C ARG A 121 10.77 -5.63 6.33
N LYS A 122 9.82 -6.55 6.14
CA LYS A 122 9.96 -7.64 5.17
C LYS A 122 10.02 -7.12 3.74
N ALA A 123 9.13 -6.20 3.38
CA ALA A 123 9.05 -5.62 2.04
C ALA A 123 10.37 -4.95 1.59
N TYR A 124 11.03 -4.23 2.50
CA TYR A 124 12.21 -3.43 2.18
C TYR A 124 13.55 -4.02 2.67
N GLY A 125 13.51 -5.11 3.45
CA GLY A 125 14.72 -5.69 4.08
C GLY A 125 15.41 -4.75 5.08
N LYS A 126 14.71 -3.71 5.57
CA LYS A 126 15.21 -2.66 6.46
C LYS A 126 14.20 -2.40 7.58
N PRO A 127 14.61 -2.07 8.81
CA PRO A 127 13.65 -1.67 9.84
C PRO A 127 12.83 -0.45 9.37
N LEU A 128 11.54 -0.41 9.75
CA LEU A 128 10.75 0.81 9.58
C LEU A 128 11.26 1.86 10.57
N VAL A 129 11.65 3.02 10.06
CA VAL A 129 12.18 4.16 10.83
C VAL A 129 11.23 5.33 10.67
N ILE A 130 10.86 5.97 11.78
CA ILE A 130 10.01 7.17 11.80
C ILE A 130 10.77 8.25 12.57
N GLU A 131 11.01 9.38 11.91
CA GLU A 131 11.81 10.49 12.44
C GLU A 131 11.05 11.81 12.33
N GLY A 132 11.09 12.61 13.40
CA GLY A 132 10.64 13.99 13.37
C GLY A 132 11.71 14.89 12.76
N VAL A 133 11.34 15.76 11.82
CA VAL A 133 12.26 16.72 11.19
C VAL A 133 11.59 18.09 11.03
N ALA A 134 12.42 19.12 10.81
CA ALA A 134 11.92 20.44 10.42
C ALA A 134 11.26 20.37 9.03
N LEU A 135 10.31 21.28 8.76
CA LEU A 135 9.56 21.29 7.51
C LEU A 135 10.47 21.44 6.28
N GLU A 136 11.52 22.25 6.40
CA GLU A 136 12.51 22.53 5.37
C GLU A 136 13.45 21.34 5.10
N ALA A 137 13.52 20.38 6.03
CA ALA A 137 14.30 19.16 5.89
C ALA A 137 13.52 18.01 5.24
N ILE A 138 12.21 18.17 5.01
CA ILE A 138 11.43 17.16 4.30
C ILE A 138 11.79 17.21 2.80
N PRO A 139 12.28 16.10 2.22
CA PRO A 139 12.63 16.05 0.80
C PRO A 139 11.39 16.23 -0.09
N GLU A 140 11.61 16.80 -1.26
CA GLU A 140 10.62 16.83 -2.34
C GLU A 140 10.32 15.43 -2.87
N THR A 141 9.13 15.27 -3.47
CA THR A 141 8.75 14.03 -4.14
C THR A 141 9.76 13.70 -5.24
N ARG A 142 10.28 12.47 -5.21
CA ARG A 142 11.14 11.88 -6.23
C ARG A 142 10.53 10.55 -6.67
N GLU A 143 9.79 10.57 -7.76
CA GLU A 143 9.22 9.35 -8.33
C GLU A 143 10.19 8.74 -9.35
N ASN A 144 10.40 7.44 -9.22
CA ASN A 144 11.06 6.65 -10.26
C ASN A 144 9.99 6.16 -11.24
N VAL A 145 9.36 7.10 -11.96
CA VAL A 145 8.33 6.74 -12.94
C VAL A 145 9.01 6.05 -14.12
N ARG A 146 8.83 4.74 -14.23
CA ARG A 146 8.99 4.06 -15.51
C ARG A 146 7.64 4.11 -16.22
N PRO A 147 7.55 4.62 -17.45
CA PRO A 147 6.31 4.55 -18.20
C PRO A 147 5.87 3.08 -18.30
N LEU A 148 4.74 2.76 -17.65
CA LEU A 148 4.16 1.43 -17.62
C LEU A 148 3.22 1.28 -18.82
N GLY A 149 3.71 0.67 -19.89
CA GLY A 149 2.90 0.14 -20.99
C GLY A 149 1.92 1.15 -21.63
N GLY A 150 0.75 0.63 -22.05
CA GLY A 150 -0.22 1.31 -22.93
C GLY A 150 -0.22 0.80 -24.38
N HIS A 151 0.70 -0.11 -24.70
CA HIS A 151 0.75 -0.78 -26.00
C HIS A 151 -0.28 -1.92 -26.02
N LEU A 152 -1.37 -1.72 -26.76
CA LEU A 152 -2.41 -2.73 -26.96
C LEU A 152 -2.07 -3.71 -28.09
N ASP A 153 -1.13 -3.32 -28.95
CA ASP A 153 -0.70 -4.12 -30.09
C ASP A 153 0.11 -5.36 -29.69
N GLY A 154 0.33 -6.23 -30.67
CA GLY A 154 1.17 -7.43 -30.53
C GLY A 154 0.49 -8.58 -29.79
N CYS A 155 1.28 -9.62 -29.53
CA CYS A 155 0.85 -10.87 -28.92
C CYS A 155 1.39 -10.97 -27.50
N ARG A 156 0.52 -10.93 -26.49
CA ARG A 156 0.90 -10.76 -25.08
C ARG A 156 0.25 -11.82 -24.21
N ILE A 157 0.91 -12.17 -23.11
CA ILE A 157 0.34 -13.06 -22.09
C ILE A 157 0.15 -12.28 -20.79
N GLY A 158 -1.09 -12.27 -20.31
CA GLY A 158 -1.46 -11.80 -18.98
C GLY A 158 -1.55 -12.98 -18.02
N PHE A 159 -1.11 -12.81 -16.77
CA PHE A 159 -1.39 -13.77 -15.72
C PHE A 159 -1.76 -13.14 -14.38
N ASP A 160 -2.48 -13.90 -13.55
CA ASP A 160 -2.76 -13.56 -12.15
C ASP A 160 -2.50 -14.80 -11.27
N LEU A 161 -1.57 -14.67 -10.32
CA LEU A 161 -1.19 -15.74 -9.40
C LEU A 161 -1.92 -15.59 -8.06
N GLY A 162 -3.02 -16.32 -7.93
CA GLY A 162 -3.78 -16.46 -6.69
C GLY A 162 -3.33 -17.66 -5.86
N ALA A 163 -3.75 -17.71 -4.60
CA ALA A 163 -3.42 -18.82 -3.69
C ALA A 163 -4.25 -20.08 -3.92
N SER A 164 -5.32 -19.99 -4.71
CA SER A 164 -6.25 -21.09 -5.07
C SER A 164 -6.25 -21.43 -6.55
N ASP A 165 -5.81 -20.49 -7.37
CA ASP A 165 -5.88 -20.59 -8.83
C ASP A 165 -4.79 -19.74 -9.47
N PHE A 166 -4.49 -20.12 -10.70
CA PHE A 166 -3.56 -19.46 -11.60
C PHE A 166 -4.32 -19.14 -12.88
N LYS A 167 -4.58 -17.85 -13.12
CA LYS A 167 -5.32 -17.38 -14.29
C LYS A 167 -4.36 -16.88 -15.36
N LEU A 168 -4.66 -17.20 -16.61
CA LEU A 168 -3.87 -16.82 -17.79
C LEU A 168 -4.78 -16.29 -18.89
N ALA A 169 -4.28 -15.34 -19.65
CA ALA A 169 -4.91 -14.85 -20.86
C ALA A 169 -3.86 -14.62 -21.96
N ALA A 170 -4.14 -15.12 -23.16
CA ALA A 170 -3.43 -14.78 -24.37
C ALA A 170 -4.19 -13.64 -25.07
N VAL A 171 -3.48 -12.57 -25.41
CA VAL A 171 -4.04 -11.34 -25.96
C VAL A 171 -3.35 -11.00 -27.27
N GLU A 172 -4.11 -10.79 -28.34
CA GLU A 172 -3.59 -10.36 -29.64
C GLU A 172 -4.26 -9.05 -30.05
N GLY A 173 -3.46 -7.99 -30.27
CA GLY A 173 -3.99 -6.69 -30.73
C GLY A 173 -4.99 -6.03 -29.77
N GLY A 174 -4.97 -6.41 -28.49
CA GLY A 174 -5.88 -5.89 -27.47
C GLY A 174 -7.07 -6.81 -27.18
N GLU A 175 -7.29 -7.84 -28.00
CA GLU A 175 -8.37 -8.80 -27.85
C GLU A 175 -7.88 -10.07 -27.14
N VAL A 176 -8.67 -10.55 -26.18
CA VAL A 176 -8.39 -11.83 -25.50
C VAL A 176 -8.76 -12.97 -26.44
N VAL A 177 -7.76 -13.66 -27.01
CA VAL A 177 -7.98 -14.79 -27.93
C VAL A 177 -8.09 -16.13 -27.20
N TRP A 178 -7.58 -16.20 -25.97
CA TRP A 178 -7.73 -17.36 -25.08
C TRP A 178 -7.58 -16.94 -23.63
N ALA A 179 -8.34 -17.57 -22.73
CA ALA A 179 -8.16 -17.42 -21.30
C ALA A 179 -8.50 -18.72 -20.57
N HIS A 180 -7.81 -18.99 -19.47
CA HIS A 180 -8.02 -20.17 -18.67
C HIS A 180 -7.67 -19.95 -17.21
N GLU A 181 -8.32 -20.73 -16.35
CA GLU A 181 -8.11 -20.74 -14.91
C GLU A 181 -7.67 -22.14 -14.51
N ILE A 182 -6.48 -22.25 -13.95
CA ILE A 182 -5.86 -23.50 -13.53
C ILE A 182 -5.96 -23.56 -12.00
N PRO A 183 -6.72 -24.51 -11.43
CA PRO A 183 -6.69 -24.74 -9.98
C PRO A 183 -5.30 -25.19 -9.54
N TRP A 184 -4.78 -24.62 -8.45
CA TRP A 184 -3.52 -25.03 -7.83
C TRP A 184 -3.49 -24.67 -6.34
N ASP A 185 -2.53 -25.20 -5.58
CA ASP A 185 -2.41 -24.95 -4.12
C ASP A 185 -0.94 -24.66 -3.75
N PRO A 186 -0.37 -23.53 -4.22
CA PRO A 186 1.06 -23.25 -4.12
C PRO A 186 1.52 -23.08 -2.67
N LYS A 187 0.63 -22.58 -1.78
CA LYS A 187 0.96 -22.29 -0.37
C LYS A 187 1.43 -23.52 0.41
N ASN A 188 1.03 -24.73 0.00
CA ASN A 188 1.35 -25.99 0.68
C ASN A 188 2.48 -26.77 -0.03
N GLN A 189 3.09 -26.19 -1.06
CA GLN A 189 4.08 -26.84 -1.90
C GLN A 189 5.47 -26.30 -1.54
N ALA A 190 6.26 -27.14 -0.88
CA ALA A 190 7.61 -26.81 -0.43
C ALA A 190 8.68 -27.01 -1.51
N ASP A 191 8.36 -27.74 -2.58
CA ASP A 191 9.27 -27.98 -3.70
C ASP A 191 9.22 -26.80 -4.70
N PRO A 192 10.30 -26.02 -4.87
CA PRO A 192 10.34 -24.93 -5.84
C PRO A 192 10.09 -25.39 -7.29
N ASP A 193 10.44 -26.64 -7.62
CA ASP A 193 10.24 -27.17 -8.98
C ASP A 193 8.75 -27.33 -9.31
N TYR A 194 7.89 -27.60 -8.31
CA TYR A 194 6.44 -27.58 -8.48
C TYR A 194 5.98 -26.23 -9.05
N HIS A 195 6.41 -25.13 -8.42
CA HIS A 195 6.01 -23.78 -8.81
C HIS A 195 6.54 -23.44 -10.21
N TYR A 196 7.82 -23.75 -10.47
CA TYR A 196 8.44 -23.50 -11.76
C TYR A 196 7.70 -24.24 -12.89
N GLN A 197 7.42 -25.53 -12.69
CA GLN A 197 6.76 -26.35 -13.71
C GLN A 197 5.33 -25.87 -14.01
N HIS A 198 4.53 -25.57 -12.98
CA HIS A 198 3.15 -25.10 -13.17
C HIS A 198 3.11 -23.76 -13.92
N LEU A 199 3.97 -22.80 -13.53
CA LEU A 199 4.06 -21.51 -14.20
C LEU A 199 4.53 -21.67 -15.65
N ALA A 200 5.57 -22.47 -15.88
CA ALA A 200 6.12 -22.68 -17.22
C ALA A 200 5.13 -23.41 -18.14
N GLU A 201 4.40 -24.39 -17.64
CA GLU A 201 3.36 -25.10 -18.40
C GLU A 201 2.21 -24.15 -18.75
N GLY A 202 1.67 -23.42 -17.79
CA GLY A 202 0.59 -22.46 -18.04
C GLY A 202 0.98 -21.39 -19.07
N LEU A 203 2.19 -20.83 -18.95
CA LEU A 203 2.71 -19.85 -19.91
C LEU A 203 2.90 -20.46 -21.31
N ARG A 204 3.39 -21.70 -21.43
CA ARG A 204 3.51 -22.40 -22.72
C ARG A 204 2.14 -22.67 -23.35
N THR A 205 1.15 -23.05 -22.55
CA THR A 205 -0.22 -23.27 -23.02
C THR A 205 -0.81 -21.97 -23.58
N ALA A 206 -0.71 -20.85 -22.85
CA ALA A 206 -1.14 -19.55 -23.34
C ALA A 206 -0.41 -19.14 -24.63
N ALA A 207 0.91 -19.37 -24.71
CA ALA A 207 1.71 -19.07 -25.88
C ALA A 207 1.29 -19.85 -27.13
N SER A 208 0.78 -21.08 -26.97
CA SER A 208 0.31 -21.91 -28.10
C SER A 208 -0.90 -21.34 -28.85
N HIS A 209 -1.62 -20.40 -28.23
CA HIS A 209 -2.75 -19.68 -28.82
C HIS A 209 -2.35 -18.39 -29.54
N LEU A 210 -1.05 -18.08 -29.61
CA LEU A 210 -0.53 -16.88 -30.25
C LEU A 210 0.48 -17.26 -31.36
N PRO A 211 0.58 -16.46 -32.44
CA PRO A 211 1.58 -16.70 -33.48
C PRO A 211 3.02 -16.42 -33.01
N ARG A 212 3.18 -15.60 -31.97
CA ARG A 212 4.44 -15.31 -31.26
C ARG A 212 4.12 -14.73 -29.88
N VAL A 213 5.14 -14.51 -29.04
CA VAL A 213 4.97 -13.80 -27.75
C VAL A 213 5.89 -12.59 -27.73
N ASP A 214 5.29 -11.40 -27.70
CA ASP A 214 5.97 -10.10 -27.66
C ASP A 214 6.22 -9.66 -26.20
N ALA A 215 5.29 -9.96 -25.27
CA ALA A 215 5.44 -9.64 -23.85
C ALA A 215 4.66 -10.56 -22.92
N ILE A 216 5.14 -10.69 -21.68
CA ILE A 216 4.45 -11.38 -20.59
C ILE A 216 4.39 -10.42 -19.40
N GLY A 217 3.21 -10.24 -18.81
CA GLY A 217 3.02 -9.42 -17.62
C GLY A 217 1.92 -10.01 -16.74
N GLY A 218 1.96 -9.70 -15.45
CA GLY A 218 0.96 -10.25 -14.54
C GLY A 218 1.08 -9.76 -13.12
N SER A 219 0.15 -10.22 -12.30
CA SER A 219 0.07 -9.97 -10.86
C SER A 219 0.35 -11.23 -10.06
N SER A 220 0.77 -11.04 -8.82
CA SER A 220 0.95 -12.12 -7.85
C SER A 220 0.55 -11.63 -6.47
N ALA A 221 0.00 -12.53 -5.65
CA ALA A 221 -0.31 -12.24 -4.26
C ALA A 221 0.96 -12.09 -3.40
N GLY A 222 1.55 -10.90 -3.44
CA GLY A 222 2.79 -10.59 -2.71
C GLY A 222 3.43 -9.25 -3.10
N ILE A 223 4.60 -9.01 -2.53
CA ILE A 223 5.48 -7.89 -2.80
C ILE A 223 6.72 -8.44 -3.50
N ILE A 224 6.94 -8.01 -4.75
CA ILE A 224 8.09 -8.38 -5.56
C ILE A 224 8.92 -7.12 -5.80
N VAL A 225 10.19 -7.13 -5.39
CA VAL A 225 11.14 -6.02 -5.59
C VAL A 225 12.36 -6.58 -6.29
N ASP A 226 12.79 -5.94 -7.39
CA ASP A 226 13.98 -6.34 -8.15
C ASP A 226 14.07 -7.85 -8.47
N LYS A 227 12.93 -8.43 -8.88
CA LYS A 227 12.74 -9.87 -9.21
C LYS A 227 12.85 -10.82 -8.01
N GLN A 228 12.75 -10.31 -6.79
CA GLN A 228 12.74 -11.10 -5.56
C GLN A 228 11.39 -10.99 -4.86
N PHE A 229 10.88 -12.12 -4.38
CA PHE A 229 9.70 -12.14 -3.53
C PHE A 229 10.10 -11.72 -2.11
N MET A 230 9.62 -10.55 -1.69
CA MET A 230 9.88 -10.01 -0.35
C MET A 230 8.83 -10.47 0.65
N VAL A 231 7.57 -10.56 0.19
CA VAL A 231 6.44 -11.12 0.91
C VAL A 231 5.59 -11.86 -0.10
N ALA A 232 5.36 -13.16 0.05
CA ALA A 232 4.54 -13.91 -0.89
C ALA A 232 3.60 -14.85 -0.14
N SER A 233 2.28 -14.72 -0.36
CA SER A 233 1.33 -15.67 0.23
C SER A 233 1.41 -17.04 -0.45
N LEU A 234 1.87 -17.07 -1.71
CA LEU A 234 2.01 -18.26 -2.53
C LEU A 234 3.16 -19.17 -2.10
N LEU A 235 4.22 -18.60 -1.50
CA LEU A 235 5.49 -19.29 -1.24
C LEU A 235 5.72 -19.54 0.26
N ARG A 236 4.66 -19.68 1.06
CA ARG A 236 4.77 -19.80 2.53
C ARG A 236 5.49 -21.06 3.02
N SER A 237 5.53 -22.10 2.19
CA SER A 237 6.15 -23.39 2.52
C SER A 237 7.60 -23.53 2.02
N ILE A 238 8.15 -22.47 1.41
CA ILE A 238 9.55 -22.37 0.96
C ILE A 238 10.28 -21.40 1.89
#